data_AF-A0A1Y2B3U8-F1
#
_entry.id   AF-A0A1Y2B3U8-F1
#
_cell.length_a   1.000
_cell.length_b   1.000
_cell.length_c   1.000
_cell.angle_alpha   90.00
_cell.angle_beta   90.00
_cell.angle_gamma   90.00
#
_symmetry.space_group_name_H-M   'P 1'
#
loop_
_entity.id
_entity.type
_entity.pdbx_description
1 polymer ?
#
loop_
_entity_poly.entity_id
_entity_poly.type
_entity_poly.pdbx_seq_one_letter_code
_entity_poly.pdbx_strand_id
1 'polypeptide(L)'
;MPDDSLPSQYELLGQINFTGGFPVTSDLAPSIVFLIVYVISVLLLVFRLIRKQDRSRLLIRPSIFVACRIGMLVLRAIMSKTTYGEGELIAELVLVSIGYLFLIEPIIGLWKLHLASAVTQEAYPTYVNSLARVLRLLLIAAIATAIAGSSLISSALNDSSELSTVRQLRQASAILSMVTVVITALSVIVTHVHFSLDARRTVYLLIVAACLIITGVYRVVQVYNHDMTAPVQSKAAFWILQILFEFIAYCLLIAISIPTHFPGAPKEPEGHQLNDVESGRNKA
;
A
#
# COMPACT_ATOMS: atom_id res chain seq x y z
N MET A 1 -30.18 1.94 -42.80
CA MET A 1 -29.84 2.53 -41.49
C MET A 1 -30.16 1.46 -40.46
N PRO A 2 -29.11 0.79 -39.96
CA PRO A 2 -28.42 1.34 -38.80
C PRO A 2 -26.89 1.30 -38.99
N ASP A 3 -26.20 2.29 -38.43
CA ASP A 3 -24.80 2.10 -38.05
C ASP A 3 -24.73 2.51 -36.57
N ASP A 4 -25.32 1.65 -35.74
CA ASP A 4 -25.09 1.63 -34.29
C ASP A 4 -23.66 1.14 -34.10
N SER A 5 -22.69 1.99 -34.41
CA SER A 5 -21.29 1.72 -34.15
C SER A 5 -21.14 1.58 -32.64
N LEU A 6 -20.94 0.35 -32.18
CA LEU A 6 -20.53 0.06 -30.81
C LEU A 6 -19.47 1.10 -30.40
N PRO A 7 -19.59 1.72 -29.21
CA PRO A 7 -18.60 2.67 -28.73
C PRO A 7 -17.22 2.03 -28.86
N SER A 8 -16.26 2.77 -29.42
CA SER A 8 -14.91 2.23 -29.62
C SER A 8 -14.41 1.64 -28.29
N GLN A 9 -13.65 0.54 -28.32
CA GLN A 9 -13.13 -0.09 -27.10
C GLN A 9 -12.44 0.94 -26.18
N TYR A 10 -11.81 1.96 -26.76
CA TYR A 10 -11.23 3.10 -26.03
C TYR A 10 -12.24 3.97 -25.30
N GLU A 11 -13.45 4.15 -25.85
CA GLU A 11 -14.54 4.87 -25.20
C GLU A 11 -15.10 4.08 -24.02
N LEU A 12 -15.28 2.76 -24.16
CA LEU A 12 -15.65 1.85 -23.06
C LEU A 12 -14.60 1.82 -21.95
N LEU A 13 -13.33 1.68 -22.32
CA LEU A 13 -12.19 1.79 -21.40
C LEU A 13 -12.20 3.16 -20.72
N GLY A 14 -12.42 4.25 -21.46
CA GLY A 14 -12.48 5.61 -20.94
C GLY A 14 -13.54 5.79 -19.85
N GLN A 15 -14.63 5.01 -19.88
CA GLN A 15 -15.61 5.04 -18.80
C GLN A 15 -15.15 4.32 -17.52
N ILE A 16 -14.08 3.54 -17.58
CA ILE A 16 -13.41 2.93 -16.44
C ILE A 16 -12.28 3.89 -16.01
N ASN A 17 -12.61 4.97 -15.30
CA ASN A 17 -11.64 5.97 -14.81
C ASN A 17 -10.27 5.38 -14.44
N PHE A 18 -9.29 5.51 -15.33
CA PHE A 18 -7.95 4.98 -15.12
C PHE A 18 -7.19 5.91 -14.20
N THR A 19 -6.62 5.37 -13.14
CA THR A 19 -5.74 6.15 -12.27
C THR A 19 -4.50 6.55 -13.07
N GLY A 20 -4.39 7.86 -13.36
CA GLY A 20 -3.35 8.42 -14.22
C GLY A 20 -3.67 8.50 -15.71
N GLY A 21 -4.89 8.13 -16.12
CA GLY A 21 -5.31 8.15 -17.52
C GLY A 21 -4.51 7.20 -18.40
N PHE A 22 -4.76 7.28 -19.71
CA PHE A 22 -3.99 6.53 -20.70
C PHE A 22 -2.56 7.06 -20.80
N PRO A 23 -1.54 6.18 -20.83
CA PRO A 23 -0.16 6.57 -21.09
C PRO A 23 -0.04 7.31 -22.42
N VAL A 24 0.62 8.46 -22.42
CA VAL A 24 1.00 9.13 -23.67
C VAL A 24 2.45 9.59 -23.61
N THR A 25 2.95 10.17 -24.71
CA THR A 25 4.33 10.65 -24.84
C THR A 25 4.79 11.60 -23.74
N SER A 26 3.88 12.41 -23.16
CA SER A 26 4.17 13.30 -22.03
C SER A 26 4.54 12.56 -20.74
N ASP A 27 4.13 11.29 -20.59
CA ASP A 27 4.40 10.48 -19.40
C ASP A 27 5.79 9.84 -19.42
N LEU A 28 6.51 9.90 -20.54
CA LEU A 28 7.85 9.31 -20.67
C LEU A 28 8.83 9.91 -19.65
N ALA A 29 8.95 11.24 -19.65
CA ALA A 29 9.91 11.95 -18.81
C ALA A 29 9.67 11.67 -17.31
N PRO A 30 8.46 11.87 -16.75
CA PRO A 30 8.22 11.54 -15.34
C PRO A 30 8.39 10.04 -15.06
N SER A 31 8.01 9.14 -15.99
CA SER A 31 8.21 7.70 -15.80
C SER A 31 9.69 7.34 -15.64
N ILE A 32 10.57 7.88 -16.48
CA ILE A 32 12.02 7.64 -16.39
C ILE A 32 12.59 8.24 -15.10
N VAL A 33 12.22 9.47 -14.75
CA VAL A 33 12.70 10.14 -13.53
C VAL A 33 12.32 9.33 -12.29
N PHE A 34 11.05 8.95 -12.17
CA PHE A 34 10.59 8.13 -11.04
C PHE A 34 11.23 6.74 -11.06
N LEU A 35 11.38 6.12 -12.23
CA LEU A 35 12.02 4.82 -12.36
C LEU A 35 13.45 4.83 -11.80
N ILE A 36 14.25 5.84 -12.14
CA ILE A 36 15.62 5.98 -11.64
C ILE A 36 15.64 6.10 -10.12
N VAL A 37 14.81 6.97 -9.52
CA VAL A 37 14.81 7.13 -8.06
C VAL A 37 14.28 5.88 -7.34
N TYR A 38 13.31 5.17 -7.90
CA TYR A 38 12.85 3.89 -7.38
C TYR A 38 13.96 2.83 -7.45
N VAL A 39 14.69 2.71 -8.56
CA VAL A 39 15.83 1.77 -8.69
C VAL A 39 16.94 2.09 -7.69
N ILE A 40 17.30 3.37 -7.50
CA ILE A 40 18.28 3.78 -6.49
C ILE A 40 17.81 3.40 -5.09
N SER A 41 16.52 3.59 -4.78
CA SER A 41 15.96 3.22 -3.48
C SER A 41 15.99 1.71 -3.20
N VAL A 42 15.98 0.87 -4.25
CA VAL A 42 16.12 -0.59 -4.10
C VAL A 42 17.49 -0.95 -3.54
N LEU A 43 18.55 -0.21 -3.88
CA LEU A 43 19.88 -0.43 -3.30
C LEU A 43 19.87 -0.25 -1.77
N LEU A 44 19.19 0.79 -1.29
CA LEU A 44 19.00 1.03 0.14
C LEU A 44 18.18 -0.09 0.80
N LEU A 45 17.08 -0.51 0.16
CA LEU A 45 16.24 -1.61 0.64
C LEU A 45 17.03 -2.93 0.72
N VAL A 46 17.79 -3.28 -0.31
CA VAL A 46 18.62 -4.50 -0.32
C VAL A 46 19.69 -4.44 0.76
N PHE A 47 20.35 -3.30 0.93
CA PHE A 47 21.30 -3.09 2.03
C PHE A 47 20.66 -3.35 3.40
N ARG A 48 19.44 -2.84 3.63
CA ARG A 48 18.65 -3.08 4.86
C ARG A 48 18.27 -4.56 5.04
N LEU A 49 17.90 -5.25 3.97
CA LEU A 49 17.50 -6.66 4.02
C LEU A 49 18.68 -7.60 4.33
N ILE A 50 19.89 -7.25 3.87
CA ILE A 50 21.13 -8.02 4.11
C ILE A 50 21.64 -7.80 5.54
N ARG A 51 21.56 -6.57 6.07
CA ARG A 51 22.07 -6.26 7.41
C ARG A 51 21.20 -6.92 8.48
N LYS A 52 21.73 -7.95 9.16
CA LYS A 52 21.02 -8.72 10.20
C LYS A 52 20.34 -7.86 11.27
N GLN A 53 20.93 -6.71 11.61
CA GLN A 53 20.43 -5.77 12.62
C GLN A 53 19.15 -5.04 12.18
N ASP A 54 18.92 -4.88 10.88
CA ASP A 54 17.79 -4.11 10.33
C ASP A 54 16.68 -5.00 9.75
N ARG A 55 16.92 -6.31 9.66
CA ARG A 55 16.01 -7.25 9.02
C ARG A 55 14.70 -7.34 9.82
N SER A 56 13.61 -6.94 9.17
CA SER A 56 12.25 -7.07 9.72
C SER A 56 11.31 -7.64 8.67
N ARG A 57 10.35 -8.47 9.09
CA ARG A 57 9.29 -8.99 8.21
C ARG A 57 8.42 -7.86 7.65
N LEU A 58 8.37 -6.71 8.32
CA LEU A 58 7.66 -5.51 7.85
C LEU A 58 8.27 -4.91 6.58
N LEU A 59 9.52 -5.24 6.21
CA LEU A 59 10.14 -4.78 4.96
C LEU A 59 9.74 -5.62 3.73
N ILE A 60 9.09 -6.77 3.92
CA ILE A 60 8.64 -7.61 2.79
C ILE A 60 7.60 -6.87 1.96
N ARG A 61 6.64 -6.18 2.59
CA ARG A 61 5.57 -5.48 1.87
C ARG A 61 6.07 -4.26 1.09
N PRO A 62 6.93 -3.37 1.65
CA PRO A 62 7.64 -2.35 0.86
C PRO A 62 8.44 -2.91 -0.31
N SER A 63 9.01 -4.11 -0.16
CA SER A 63 9.73 -4.78 -1.27
C SER A 63 8.81 -5.18 -2.42
N ILE A 64 7.60 -5.67 -2.11
CA ILE A 64 6.60 -5.97 -3.14
C ILE A 64 6.09 -4.67 -3.76
N PHE A 65 5.83 -3.63 -2.96
CA PHE A 65 5.43 -2.31 -3.45
C PHE A 65 6.43 -1.75 -4.47
N VAL A 66 7.73 -1.74 -4.14
CA VAL A 66 8.75 -1.15 -5.02
C VAL A 66 8.87 -1.93 -6.33
N ALA A 67 8.75 -3.26 -6.28
CA ALA A 67 8.72 -4.11 -7.47
C ALA A 67 7.50 -3.79 -8.36
N CYS A 68 6.30 -3.65 -7.77
CA CYS A 68 5.11 -3.25 -8.50
C CYS A 68 5.28 -1.87 -9.15
N ARG A 69 5.87 -0.89 -8.44
CA ARG A 69 6.08 0.47 -8.96
C ARG A 69 7.10 0.50 -10.10
N ILE A 70 8.19 -0.24 -9.99
CA ILE A 70 9.16 -0.37 -11.08
C ILE A 70 8.50 -0.97 -12.32
N GLY A 71 7.77 -2.09 -12.17
CA GLY A 71 7.06 -2.72 -13.28
C GLY A 71 6.05 -1.78 -13.94
N MET A 72 5.27 -1.05 -13.14
CA MET A 72 4.32 -0.05 -13.62
C MET A 72 5.01 1.06 -14.42
N LEU A 73 6.09 1.64 -13.89
CA LEU A 73 6.81 2.74 -14.55
C LEU A 73 7.50 2.29 -15.84
N VAL A 74 8.01 1.06 -15.88
CA VAL A 74 8.56 0.46 -17.11
C VAL A 74 7.47 0.30 -18.16
N LEU A 75 6.32 -0.28 -17.80
CA LEU A 75 5.18 -0.42 -18.70
C LEU A 75 4.72 0.96 -19.22
N ARG A 76 4.54 1.94 -18.34
CA ARG A 76 4.12 3.29 -18.72
C ARG A 76 5.11 3.98 -19.65
N ALA A 77 6.42 3.80 -19.43
CA ALA A 77 7.46 4.32 -20.30
C ALA A 77 7.43 3.67 -21.69
N ILE A 78 7.25 2.35 -21.78
CA ILE A 78 7.14 1.64 -23.07
C ILE A 78 5.88 2.08 -23.82
N MET A 79 4.72 2.06 -23.15
CA MET A 79 3.43 2.48 -23.71
C MET A 79 3.42 3.95 -24.17
N SER A 80 4.28 4.81 -23.61
CA SER A 80 4.41 6.20 -24.07
C SER A 80 5.07 6.35 -25.45
N LYS A 81 5.68 5.29 -26.00
CA LYS A 81 6.41 5.30 -27.27
C LYS A 81 5.91 4.30 -28.31
N THR A 82 5.29 3.22 -27.89
CA THR A 82 4.83 2.16 -28.77
C THR A 82 3.32 2.06 -28.75
N THR A 83 2.72 1.58 -29.84
CA THR A 83 1.34 1.08 -29.79
C THR A 83 1.30 -0.11 -28.82
N TYR A 84 0.29 -0.15 -27.96
CA TYR A 84 0.15 -1.17 -26.93
C TYR A 84 -1.26 -1.77 -26.96
N GLY A 85 -1.40 -3.01 -26.51
CA GLY A 85 -2.67 -3.71 -26.43
C GLY A 85 -3.39 -3.47 -25.10
N GLU A 86 -4.56 -4.08 -24.98
CA GLU A 86 -5.37 -4.06 -23.75
C GLU A 86 -4.64 -4.74 -22.58
N GLY A 87 -3.86 -5.79 -22.86
CA GLY A 87 -3.13 -6.54 -21.85
C GLY A 87 -2.11 -5.70 -21.08
N GLU A 88 -1.35 -4.87 -21.79
CA GLU A 88 -0.38 -3.95 -21.18
C GLU A 88 -1.06 -2.89 -20.30
N LEU A 89 -2.20 -2.36 -20.75
CA LEU A 89 -3.00 -1.40 -20.00
C LEU A 89 -3.58 -2.02 -18.71
N ILE A 90 -4.13 -3.24 -18.80
CA ILE A 90 -4.65 -3.97 -17.65
C ILE A 90 -3.50 -4.27 -16.68
N ALA A 91 -2.36 -4.75 -17.17
CA ALA A 91 -1.19 -5.04 -16.34
C ALA A 91 -0.71 -3.78 -15.59
N GLU A 92 -0.61 -2.65 -16.27
CA GLU A 92 -0.26 -1.38 -15.62
C GLU A 92 -1.28 -1.02 -14.53
N LEU A 93 -2.58 -1.10 -14.83
CA LEU A 93 -3.63 -0.75 -13.89
C LEU A 93 -3.62 -1.63 -12.64
N VAL A 94 -3.38 -2.94 -12.80
CA VAL A 94 -3.22 -3.89 -11.70
C VAL A 94 -2.06 -3.43 -10.80
N LEU A 95 -0.90 -3.15 -11.40
CA LEU A 95 0.30 -2.73 -10.66
C LEU A 95 0.09 -1.38 -9.96
N VAL A 96 -0.58 -0.42 -10.60
CA VAL A 96 -0.95 0.88 -10.00
C VAL A 96 -1.87 0.68 -8.80
N SER A 97 -2.89 -0.18 -8.95
CA SER A 97 -3.97 -0.33 -7.97
C SER A 97 -3.52 -1.10 -6.73
N ILE A 98 -2.75 -2.16 -6.92
CA ILE A 98 -2.32 -3.05 -5.83
C ILE A 98 -1.10 -2.49 -5.10
N GLY A 99 -0.18 -1.82 -5.79
CA GLY A 99 1.08 -1.33 -5.19
C GLY A 99 0.85 -0.61 -3.87
N TYR A 100 0.04 0.46 -3.89
CA TYR A 100 -0.37 1.25 -2.72
C TYR A 100 -0.74 0.41 -1.48
N LEU A 101 -1.50 -0.67 -1.67
CA LEU A 101 -2.05 -1.47 -0.58
C LEU A 101 -0.95 -2.14 0.26
N PHE A 102 0.20 -2.43 -0.35
CA PHE A 102 1.35 -3.00 0.36
C PHE A 102 2.03 -2.00 1.30
N LEU A 103 1.82 -0.69 1.16
CA LEU A 103 2.37 0.30 2.10
C LEU A 103 1.53 0.47 3.37
N ILE A 104 0.27 0.01 3.38
CA ILE A 104 -0.63 0.17 4.52
C ILE A 104 -0.25 -0.78 5.67
N GLU A 105 0.08 -2.04 5.37
CA GLU A 105 0.37 -3.07 6.39
C GLU A 105 1.57 -2.72 7.30
N PRO A 106 2.69 -2.19 6.78
CA PRO A 106 3.80 -1.75 7.61
C PRO A 106 3.40 -0.70 8.65
N ILE A 107 2.49 0.22 8.34
CA ILE A 107 2.04 1.24 9.30
C ILE A 107 1.26 0.58 10.45
N ILE A 108 0.38 -0.37 10.15
CA ILE A 108 -0.35 -1.14 11.18
C ILE A 108 0.66 -1.89 12.07
N GLY A 109 1.67 -2.52 11.45
CA GLY A 109 2.73 -3.23 12.17
C GLY A 109 3.58 -2.32 13.06
N LEU A 110 3.99 -1.17 12.54
CA LEU A 110 4.79 -0.19 13.28
C LEU A 110 3.99 0.46 14.42
N TRP A 111 2.70 0.74 14.23
CA TRP A 111 1.83 1.20 15.31
C TRP A 111 1.78 0.21 16.47
N LYS A 112 1.62 -1.09 16.18
CA LYS A 112 1.67 -2.14 17.23
C LYS A 112 3.02 -2.17 17.94
N LEU A 113 4.12 -2.11 17.19
CA LEU A 113 5.46 -2.12 17.78
C LEU A 113 5.73 -0.86 18.61
N HIS A 114 5.24 0.29 18.18
CA HIS A 114 5.32 1.56 18.92
C HIS A 114 4.65 1.44 20.28
N LEU A 115 3.41 0.95 20.31
CA LEU A 115 2.68 0.73 21.56
C LEU A 115 3.37 -0.31 22.45
N ALA A 116 3.77 -1.45 21.88
CA ALA A 116 4.45 -2.51 22.62
C ALA A 116 5.81 -2.08 23.19
N SER A 117 6.45 -1.06 22.61
CA SER A 117 7.72 -0.52 23.11
C SER A 117 7.54 0.39 24.34
N ALA A 118 6.33 0.90 24.58
CA ALA A 118 6.07 1.92 25.60
C ALA A 118 5.27 1.39 26.79
N VAL A 119 4.45 0.36 26.57
CA VAL A 119 3.53 -0.17 27.58
C VAL A 119 4.02 -1.53 28.07
N THR A 120 4.00 -1.76 29.38
CA THR A 120 4.32 -3.06 30.00
C THR A 120 3.32 -4.14 29.54
N GLN A 121 3.73 -5.41 29.54
CA GLN A 121 2.84 -6.49 29.08
C GLN A 121 1.52 -6.55 29.85
N GLU A 122 1.54 -6.23 31.15
CA GLU A 122 0.34 -6.23 32.02
C GLU A 122 -0.65 -5.11 31.66
N ALA A 123 -0.15 -3.95 31.24
CA ALA A 123 -0.97 -2.79 30.87
C ALA A 123 -1.33 -2.77 29.37
N TYR A 124 -0.92 -3.77 28.59
CA TYR A 124 -1.12 -3.78 27.15
C TYR A 124 -2.60 -3.97 26.79
N PRO A 125 -3.23 -3.03 26.08
CA PRO A 125 -4.65 -3.11 25.75
C PRO A 125 -4.96 -4.27 24.80
N THR A 126 -5.83 -5.19 25.22
CA THR A 126 -6.25 -6.35 24.43
C THR A 126 -6.94 -5.95 23.12
N TYR A 127 -7.66 -4.82 23.11
CA TYR A 127 -8.37 -4.32 21.93
C TYR A 127 -7.42 -4.00 20.76
N VAL A 128 -6.15 -3.66 21.01
CA VAL A 128 -5.19 -3.31 19.95
C VAL A 128 -4.89 -4.50 19.06
N ASN A 129 -4.80 -5.70 19.63
CA ASN A 129 -4.61 -6.92 18.85
C ASN A 129 -5.84 -7.25 18.00
N SER A 130 -7.04 -7.01 18.52
CA SER A 130 -8.28 -7.22 17.77
C SER A 130 -8.43 -6.17 16.65
N LEU A 131 -8.19 -4.90 16.93
CA LEU A 131 -8.26 -3.83 15.93
C LEU A 131 -7.23 -4.04 14.81
N ALA A 132 -5.99 -4.38 15.14
CA ALA A 132 -4.98 -4.66 14.12
C ALA A 132 -5.32 -5.89 13.25
N ARG A 133 -6.00 -6.91 13.81
CA ARG A 133 -6.51 -8.04 13.03
C ARG A 133 -7.61 -7.59 12.07
N VAL A 134 -8.57 -6.79 12.55
CA VAL A 134 -9.65 -6.23 11.71
C VAL A 134 -9.07 -5.38 10.57
N LEU A 135 -8.14 -4.47 10.86
CA LEU A 135 -7.49 -3.63 9.84
C LEU A 135 -6.76 -4.46 8.78
N ARG A 136 -6.10 -5.56 9.18
CA ARG A 136 -5.47 -6.50 8.24
C ARG A 136 -6.47 -7.25 7.39
N LEU A 137 -7.61 -7.67 7.96
CA LEU A 137 -8.68 -8.31 7.20
C LEU A 137 -9.31 -7.34 6.18
N LEU A 138 -9.54 -6.07 6.56
CA LEU A 138 -10.00 -5.03 5.65
C LEU A 138 -9.00 -4.81 4.50
N LEU A 139 -7.71 -4.80 4.80
CA LEU A 139 -6.67 -4.68 3.78
C LEU A 139 -6.63 -5.88 2.82
N ILE A 140 -6.77 -7.11 3.34
CA ILE A 140 -6.86 -8.32 2.51
C ILE A 140 -8.08 -8.26 1.60
N ALA A 141 -9.24 -7.84 2.13
CA ALA A 141 -10.45 -7.64 1.34
C ALA A 141 -10.24 -6.58 0.25
N ALA A 142 -9.58 -5.46 0.56
CA ALA A 142 -9.25 -4.42 -0.43
C ALA A 142 -8.32 -4.92 -1.54
N ILE A 143 -7.34 -5.78 -1.20
CA ILE A 143 -6.45 -6.41 -2.19
C ILE A 143 -7.24 -7.39 -3.07
N ALA A 144 -8.08 -8.22 -2.47
CA ALA A 144 -8.89 -9.19 -3.20
C ALA A 144 -9.85 -8.51 -4.19
N THR A 145 -10.55 -7.45 -3.76
CA THR A 145 -11.43 -6.68 -4.64
C THR A 145 -10.68 -5.92 -5.72
N ALA A 146 -9.47 -5.41 -5.44
CA ALA A 146 -8.61 -4.79 -6.47
C ALA A 146 -8.20 -5.80 -7.55
N ILE A 147 -7.79 -7.00 -7.16
CA ILE A 147 -7.40 -8.07 -8.09
C ILE A 147 -8.60 -8.50 -8.92
N ALA A 148 -9.72 -8.84 -8.26
CA ALA A 148 -10.94 -9.26 -8.93
C ALA A 148 -11.47 -8.20 -9.91
N GLY A 149 -11.51 -6.94 -9.48
CA GLY A 149 -11.93 -5.82 -10.33
C GLY A 149 -11.01 -5.63 -11.53
N SER A 150 -9.72 -5.93 -11.40
CA SER A 150 -8.77 -5.81 -12.51
C SER A 150 -8.82 -7.00 -13.48
N SER A 151 -9.06 -8.22 -12.98
CA SER A 151 -9.17 -9.42 -13.82
C SER A 151 -10.43 -9.44 -14.68
N LEU A 152 -11.49 -8.75 -14.26
CA LEU A 152 -12.76 -8.67 -14.98
C LEU A 152 -12.77 -7.62 -16.10
N ILE A 153 -11.70 -6.82 -16.27
CA ILE A 153 -11.66 -5.75 -17.27
C ILE A 153 -11.81 -6.31 -18.69
N SER A 154 -11.12 -7.39 -19.03
CA SER A 154 -11.22 -7.99 -20.37
C SER A 154 -12.64 -8.48 -20.68
N SER A 155 -13.35 -9.01 -19.69
CA SER A 155 -14.76 -9.41 -19.83
C SER A 155 -15.68 -8.19 -19.94
N ALA A 156 -15.42 -7.14 -19.15
CA ALA A 156 -16.19 -5.89 -19.15
C ALA A 156 -16.12 -5.10 -20.46
N LEU A 157 -15.15 -5.39 -21.33
CA LEU A 157 -15.11 -4.81 -22.68
C LEU A 157 -16.14 -5.41 -23.63
N ASN A 158 -16.62 -6.61 -23.33
CA ASN A 158 -17.61 -7.32 -24.13
C ASN A 158 -19.01 -7.30 -23.51
N ASP A 159 -19.12 -6.98 -22.21
CA ASP A 159 -20.38 -6.98 -21.46
C ASP A 159 -20.48 -5.76 -20.52
N SER A 160 -21.53 -4.96 -20.71
CA SER A 160 -21.79 -3.75 -19.90
C SER A 160 -22.16 -4.05 -18.44
N SER A 161 -22.68 -5.25 -18.16
CA SER A 161 -23.01 -5.68 -16.80
C SER A 161 -21.73 -5.90 -15.96
N GLU A 162 -20.72 -6.55 -16.54
CA GLU A 162 -19.39 -6.76 -15.93
C GLU A 162 -18.67 -5.43 -15.66
N LEU A 163 -18.87 -4.41 -16.51
CA LEU A 163 -18.31 -3.08 -16.32
C LEU A 163 -18.83 -2.41 -15.04
N SER A 164 -20.09 -2.62 -14.69
CA SER A 164 -20.65 -2.14 -13.42
C SER A 164 -20.01 -2.83 -12.21
N THR A 165 -19.77 -4.15 -12.31
CA THR A 165 -19.11 -4.95 -11.27
C THR A 165 -17.65 -4.53 -11.09
N VAL A 166 -16.89 -4.32 -12.17
CA VAL A 166 -15.51 -3.78 -12.13
C VAL A 166 -15.46 -2.46 -11.38
N ARG A 167 -16.38 -1.53 -11.68
CA ARG A 167 -16.46 -0.24 -11.00
C ARG A 167 -16.72 -0.39 -9.51
N GLN A 168 -17.70 -1.21 -9.13
CA GLN A 168 -18.04 -1.46 -7.72
C GLN A 168 -16.87 -2.09 -6.95
N LEU A 169 -16.17 -3.06 -7.54
CA LEU A 169 -15.00 -3.69 -6.91
C LEU A 169 -13.85 -2.69 -6.70
N ARG A 170 -13.60 -1.81 -7.68
CA ARG A 170 -12.59 -0.74 -7.55
C ARG A 170 -12.99 0.31 -6.51
N GLN A 171 -14.27 0.68 -6.45
CA GLN A 171 -14.82 1.57 -5.41
C GLN A 171 -14.64 0.96 -4.03
N ALA A 172 -15.03 -0.30 -3.85
CA ALA A 172 -14.89 -1.01 -2.59
C ALA A 172 -13.41 -1.06 -2.15
N SER A 173 -12.49 -1.41 -3.04
CA SER A 173 -11.05 -1.42 -2.73
C SER A 173 -10.52 -0.04 -2.31
N ALA A 174 -10.89 1.02 -3.03
CA ALA A 174 -10.47 2.38 -2.70
C ALA A 174 -10.99 2.84 -1.34
N ILE A 175 -12.28 2.60 -1.04
CA ILE A 175 -12.88 2.96 0.24
C ILE A 175 -12.26 2.15 1.38
N LEU A 176 -12.20 0.82 1.25
CA LEU A 176 -11.68 -0.05 2.30
C LEU A 176 -10.24 0.30 2.67
N SER A 177 -9.40 0.57 1.67
CA SER A 177 -8.01 0.97 1.90
C SER A 177 -7.89 2.35 2.54
N MET A 178 -8.65 3.36 2.09
CA MET A 178 -8.69 4.68 2.72
C MET A 178 -9.14 4.60 4.19
N VAL A 179 -10.24 3.90 4.46
CA VAL A 179 -10.76 3.69 5.82
C VAL A 179 -9.72 3.01 6.71
N THR A 180 -9.02 2.00 6.19
CA THR A 180 -7.96 1.31 6.93
C THR A 180 -6.84 2.25 7.36
N VAL A 181 -6.37 3.13 6.47
CA VAL A 181 -5.31 4.10 6.79
C VAL A 181 -5.81 5.14 7.79
N VAL A 182 -7.03 5.67 7.61
CA VAL A 182 -7.62 6.66 8.52
C VAL A 182 -7.79 6.10 9.93
N ILE A 183 -8.36 4.90 10.06
CA ILE A 183 -8.51 4.25 11.37
C ILE A 183 -7.13 3.97 12.00
N THR A 184 -6.13 3.59 11.21
CA THR A 184 -4.76 3.40 11.72
C THR A 184 -4.18 4.72 12.25
N ALA A 185 -4.34 5.83 11.53
CA ALA A 185 -3.88 7.14 11.96
C ALA A 185 -4.59 7.60 13.25
N LEU A 186 -5.92 7.44 13.33
CA LEU A 186 -6.69 7.73 14.54
C LEU A 186 -6.24 6.85 15.71
N SER A 187 -5.96 5.58 15.46
CA SER A 187 -5.46 4.65 16.47
C SER A 187 -4.10 5.09 17.02
N VAL A 188 -3.20 5.60 16.17
CA VAL A 188 -1.91 6.18 16.60
C VAL A 188 -2.14 7.41 17.50
N ILE A 189 -3.07 8.31 17.14
CA ILE A 189 -3.39 9.50 17.94
C ILE A 189 -3.99 9.12 19.29
N VAL A 190 -5.02 8.27 19.30
CA VAL A 190 -5.71 7.85 20.53
C VAL A 190 -4.75 7.14 21.47
N THR A 191 -3.93 6.22 20.96
CA THR A 191 -2.93 5.52 21.79
C THR A 191 -1.84 6.45 22.29
N HIS A 192 -1.42 7.46 21.52
CA HIS A 192 -0.48 8.48 21.99
C HIS A 192 -1.04 9.30 23.15
N VAL A 193 -2.29 9.75 23.06
CA VAL A 193 -2.95 10.53 24.12
C VAL A 193 -3.17 9.68 25.37
N HIS A 194 -3.60 8.43 25.21
CA HIS A 194 -3.94 7.56 26.34
C HIS A 194 -2.73 6.98 27.08
N PHE A 195 -1.65 6.64 26.37
CA PHE A 195 -0.47 5.98 26.95
C PHE A 195 0.77 6.89 26.99
N SER A 196 0.63 8.17 26.66
CA SER A 196 1.72 9.16 26.63
C SER A 196 2.96 8.68 25.85
N LEU A 197 2.72 8.10 24.67
CA LEU A 197 3.77 7.52 23.83
C LEU A 197 4.80 8.56 23.36
N ASP A 198 6.01 8.13 23.02
CA ASP A 198 7.05 9.02 22.47
C ASP A 198 6.55 9.80 21.23
N ALA A 199 6.54 11.13 21.34
CA ALA A 199 5.99 12.02 20.33
C ALA A 199 6.75 11.93 18.99
N ARG A 200 8.06 11.69 19.01
CA ARG A 200 8.87 11.62 17.78
C ARG A 200 8.43 10.47 16.89
N ARG A 201 8.29 9.27 17.48
CA ARG A 201 7.80 8.07 16.78
C ARG A 201 6.34 8.21 16.35
N THR A 202 5.49 8.83 17.18
CA THR A 202 4.10 9.11 16.84
C THR A 202 4.01 10.04 15.61
N VAL A 203 4.70 11.19 15.63
CA VAL A 203 4.72 12.14 14.52
C VAL A 203 5.24 11.47 13.25
N TYR A 204 6.28 10.66 13.37
CA TYR A 204 6.81 9.89 12.25
C TYR A 204 5.74 8.99 11.60
N LEU A 205 5.00 8.20 12.39
CA LEU A 205 3.92 7.35 11.87
C LEU A 205 2.79 8.17 11.26
N LEU A 206 2.47 9.32 11.84
CA LEU A 206 1.45 10.22 11.31
C LEU A 206 1.87 10.86 9.98
N ILE A 207 3.15 11.17 9.76
CA ILE A 207 3.65 11.67 8.48
C ILE A 207 3.49 10.58 7.39
N VAL A 208 3.88 9.34 7.68
CA VAL A 208 3.71 8.23 6.73
C VAL A 208 2.22 8.00 6.45
N ALA A 209 1.38 8.00 7.49
CA ALA A 209 -0.07 7.85 7.34
C ALA A 209 -0.69 9.00 6.55
N ALA A 210 -0.27 10.25 6.77
CA ALA A 210 -0.74 11.42 6.03
C ALA A 210 -0.44 11.30 4.52
N CYS A 211 0.77 10.84 4.16
CA CYS A 211 1.12 10.57 2.77
C CYS A 211 0.16 9.53 2.15
N LEU A 212 -0.11 8.43 2.86
CA LEU A 212 -1.04 7.41 2.37
C LEU A 212 -2.50 7.87 2.37
N ILE A 213 -2.92 8.76 3.26
CA ILE A 213 -4.26 9.36 3.26
C ILE A 213 -4.43 10.24 2.02
N ILE A 214 -3.44 11.08 1.69
CA ILE A 214 -3.48 11.93 0.48
C ILE A 214 -3.68 11.04 -0.76
N THR A 215 -2.90 9.97 -0.89
CA THR A 215 -3.05 9.00 -1.97
C THR A 215 -4.40 8.28 -1.93
N GLY A 216 -4.88 7.87 -0.75
CA GLY A 216 -6.17 7.22 -0.58
C GLY A 216 -7.35 8.11 -0.99
N VAL A 217 -7.34 9.37 -0.58
CA VAL A 217 -8.32 10.39 -0.97
C VAL A 217 -8.29 10.60 -2.48
N TYR A 218 -7.10 10.78 -3.07
CA TYR A 218 -6.96 10.91 -4.53
C TYR A 218 -7.59 9.73 -5.26
N ARG A 219 -7.33 8.49 -4.80
CA ARG A 219 -7.91 7.28 -5.40
C ARG A 219 -9.43 7.23 -5.26
N VAL A 220 -9.98 7.55 -4.09
CA VAL A 220 -11.44 7.58 -3.90
C VAL A 220 -12.06 8.62 -4.83
N VAL A 221 -11.55 9.85 -4.86
CA VAL A 221 -12.07 10.92 -5.73
C VAL A 221 -11.98 10.51 -7.21
N GLN A 222 -10.87 9.92 -7.63
CA GLN A 222 -10.69 9.39 -9.00
C GLN A 222 -11.77 8.38 -9.39
N VAL A 223 -12.11 7.46 -8.50
CA VAL A 223 -13.09 6.41 -8.79
C VAL A 223 -14.52 6.95 -8.85
N TYR A 224 -14.83 8.03 -8.11
CA TYR A 224 -16.17 8.64 -8.09
C TYR A 224 -16.37 9.78 -9.10
N ASN A 225 -15.29 10.34 -9.65
CA ASN A 225 -15.41 11.50 -10.54
C ASN A 225 -15.55 11.11 -12.00
N HIS A 226 -16.77 11.19 -12.53
CA HIS A 226 -17.08 10.84 -13.92
C HIS A 226 -16.69 11.91 -14.96
N ASP A 227 -16.31 13.11 -14.51
CA ASP A 227 -15.95 14.20 -15.42
C ASP A 227 -14.48 14.07 -15.87
N MET A 228 -14.29 13.81 -17.16
CA MET A 228 -12.97 13.69 -17.80
C MET A 228 -12.18 15.00 -17.79
N THR A 229 -12.84 16.14 -17.61
CA THR A 229 -12.22 17.46 -17.58
C THR A 229 -11.81 17.89 -16.16
N ALA A 230 -12.19 17.11 -15.14
CA ALA A 230 -11.91 17.48 -13.76
C ALA A 230 -10.39 17.51 -13.47
N PRO A 231 -9.90 18.48 -12.67
CA PRO A 231 -8.48 18.60 -12.34
C PRO A 231 -7.85 17.35 -11.73
N VAL A 232 -8.67 16.53 -11.03
CA VAL A 232 -8.21 15.26 -10.44
C VAL A 232 -7.72 14.28 -11.52
N GLN A 233 -8.29 14.33 -12.73
CA GLN A 233 -7.89 13.49 -13.87
C GLN A 233 -6.64 13.98 -14.59
N SER A 234 -6.10 15.14 -14.19
CA SER A 234 -4.85 15.62 -14.76
C SER A 234 -3.68 14.68 -14.45
N LYS A 235 -2.77 14.55 -15.41
CA LYS A 235 -1.53 13.77 -15.22
C LYS A 235 -0.68 14.30 -14.09
N ALA A 236 -0.66 15.62 -13.91
CA ALA A 236 0.03 16.26 -12.79
C ALA A 236 -0.51 15.75 -11.44
N ALA A 237 -1.83 15.64 -11.30
CA ALA A 237 -2.45 15.10 -10.09
C ALA A 237 -2.04 13.64 -9.86
N PHE A 238 -1.96 12.81 -10.90
CA PHE A 238 -1.44 11.44 -10.78
C PHE A 238 0.01 11.40 -10.30
N TRP A 239 0.91 12.11 -10.97
CA TRP A 239 2.34 12.08 -10.63
C TRP A 239 2.62 12.63 -9.23
N ILE A 240 1.86 13.65 -8.79
CA ILE A 240 2.05 14.29 -7.48
C ILE A 240 1.27 13.53 -6.39
N LEU A 241 -0.05 13.41 -6.51
CA LEU A 241 -0.90 12.89 -5.43
C LEU A 241 -0.80 11.37 -5.26
N GLN A 242 -0.54 10.64 -6.35
CA GLN A 242 -0.31 9.20 -6.31
C GLN A 242 1.19 8.90 -6.15
N ILE A 243 1.99 9.18 -7.19
CA ILE A 243 3.34 8.60 -7.28
C ILE A 243 4.31 9.21 -6.28
N LEU A 244 4.32 10.54 -6.12
CA LEU A 244 5.24 11.21 -5.20
C LEU A 244 4.92 10.90 -3.74
N PHE A 245 3.66 11.00 -3.30
CA PHE A 245 3.32 10.72 -1.90
C PHE A 245 3.51 9.25 -1.52
N GLU A 246 3.24 8.31 -2.43
CA GLU A 246 3.61 6.90 -2.21
C GLU A 246 5.12 6.72 -2.09
N PHE A 247 5.89 7.38 -2.96
CA PHE A 247 7.35 7.32 -2.91
C PHE A 247 7.90 7.89 -1.59
N ILE A 248 7.35 9.00 -1.10
CA ILE A 248 7.72 9.58 0.20
C ILE A 248 7.39 8.60 1.33
N ALA A 249 6.16 8.06 1.37
CA ALA A 249 5.77 7.08 2.39
C ALA A 249 6.68 5.85 2.39
N TYR A 250 6.99 5.32 1.20
CA TYR A 250 7.92 4.21 1.02
C TYR A 250 9.34 4.55 1.48
N CYS A 251 9.88 5.70 1.06
CA CYS A 251 11.22 6.16 1.45
C CYS A 251 11.34 6.28 2.96
N LEU A 252 10.33 6.84 3.63
CA LEU A 252 10.26 6.88 5.08
C LEU A 252 10.35 5.46 5.65
N LEU A 253 9.48 4.54 5.23
CA LEU A 253 9.47 3.17 5.73
C LEU A 253 10.82 2.44 5.62
N ILE A 254 11.61 2.68 4.58
CA ILE A 254 12.94 2.06 4.41
C ILE A 254 14.09 2.88 5.02
N ALA A 255 13.89 4.17 5.31
CA ALA A 255 14.90 5.06 5.84
C ALA A 255 15.29 4.73 7.28
N ILE A 256 14.38 4.15 8.06
CA ILE A 256 14.61 3.79 9.47
C ILE A 256 14.95 2.30 9.63
N SER A 257 15.78 1.98 10.63
CA SER A 257 15.90 0.60 11.09
C SER A 257 14.74 0.28 12.03
N ILE A 258 13.81 -0.56 11.56
CA ILE A 258 12.59 -0.89 12.31
C ILE A 258 12.92 -1.49 13.69
N PRO A 259 13.83 -2.49 13.84
CA PRO A 259 14.12 -3.05 15.15
C PRO A 259 14.74 -2.08 16.14
N THR A 260 15.47 -1.05 15.68
CA THR A 260 16.08 -0.07 16.58
C THR A 260 15.12 1.07 16.94
N HIS A 261 14.29 1.51 15.99
CA HIS A 261 13.35 2.61 16.21
C HIS A 261 12.05 2.14 16.88
N PHE A 262 11.65 0.89 16.62
CA PHE A 262 10.44 0.26 17.12
C PHE A 262 10.79 -1.14 17.67
N PRO A 263 11.50 -1.22 18.81
CA PRO A 263 12.02 -2.48 19.35
C PRO A 263 10.93 -3.48 19.75
N GLY A 264 9.71 -3.00 20.03
CA GLY A 264 8.61 -3.81 20.53
C GLY A 264 8.76 -4.11 22.02
N ALA A 265 7.97 -5.07 22.51
CA ALA A 265 8.04 -5.49 23.90
C ALA A 265 9.43 -6.06 24.20
N PRO A 266 10.00 -5.79 25.40
CA PRO A 266 11.21 -6.46 25.84
C PRO A 266 11.00 -7.97 25.72
N LYS A 267 11.92 -8.66 25.05
CA LYS A 267 11.98 -10.11 25.18
C LYS A 267 12.33 -10.35 26.64
N GLU A 268 11.46 -11.05 27.38
CA GLU A 268 11.87 -11.57 28.68
C GLU A 268 13.21 -12.27 28.45
N PRO A 269 14.24 -11.98 29.28
CA PRO A 269 15.49 -12.71 29.17
C PRO A 269 15.10 -14.18 29.18
N GLU A 270 15.46 -14.92 28.13
CA GLU A 270 15.22 -16.36 28.05
C GLU A 270 15.79 -16.91 29.34
N GLY A 271 14.90 -17.11 30.33
CA GLY A 271 15.28 -17.59 31.62
C GLY A 271 15.99 -18.87 31.30
N HIS A 272 17.24 -18.98 31.75
CA HIS A 272 17.88 -20.25 31.93
C HIS A 272 16.84 -21.18 32.57
N GLN A 273 16.14 -21.96 31.74
CA GLN A 273 15.60 -23.24 32.13
C GLN A 273 16.84 -24.11 32.34
N LEU A 274 17.60 -23.78 33.39
CA LEU A 274 18.55 -24.65 34.01
C LEU A 274 17.73 -25.87 34.44
N ASN A 275 17.71 -26.89 33.59
CA ASN A 275 17.97 -28.27 33.95
C ASN A 275 17.47 -28.78 35.32
N ASP A 276 16.29 -28.39 35.78
CA ASP A 276 15.62 -29.04 36.93
C ASP A 276 15.04 -30.43 36.58
N VAL A 277 15.47 -31.02 35.46
CA VAL A 277 15.14 -32.40 35.06
C VAL A 277 16.04 -33.44 35.76
N GLU A 278 17.10 -33.04 36.48
CA GLU A 278 18.07 -34.00 37.05
C GLU A 278 17.87 -34.41 38.53
N SER A 279 16.81 -33.97 39.22
CA SER A 279 16.59 -34.32 40.65
C SER A 279 15.67 -35.54 40.90
N GLY A 280 15.32 -36.31 39.87
CA GLY A 280 14.31 -37.37 39.99
C GLY A 280 14.79 -38.83 40.07
N ARG A 281 16.09 -39.12 39.89
CA ARG A 281 16.54 -40.49 39.59
C ARG A 281 17.68 -40.95 40.52
N ASN A 282 17.39 -41.12 41.81
CA ASN A 282 18.17 -41.98 42.72
C ASN A 282 17.37 -42.31 44.00
N LYS A 283 16.39 -43.22 43.87
CA LYS A 283 15.86 -44.04 44.97
C LYS A 283 15.45 -45.40 44.41
N ALA A 284 16.40 -46.32 44.34
CA ALA A 284 16.19 -47.77 44.29
C ALA A 284 17.48 -48.45 44.76
#